data_AF-A0A3B9V6U9-F1
#
_entry.id   AF-A0A3B9V6U9-F1
#
_cell.length_a   1.000
_cell.length_b   1.000
_cell.length_c   1.000
_cell.angle_alpha   90.00
_cell.angle_beta   90.00
_cell.angle_gamma   90.00
#
_symmetry.space_group_name_H-M   'P 1'
#
loop_
_entity.id
_entity.type
_entity.pdbx_description
1 polymer ?
#
loop_
_entity_poly.entity_id
_entity_poly.type
_entity_poly.pdbx_seq_one_letter_code
_entity_poly.pdbx_strand_id
1 'polypeptide(L)'
;MGKVKERANAILTKHLHYDDKAINGFIVALSEVCQNIIEHSEHKGFAGIQKYHFQSMDKNVVKIAVMDIGIGFRKSLSQRFSLKDDFQAIEKALLHGASRYADEGRGHGLAAVSRFVHQWNGKLSIRSGTAKLSIIPDWSWGNEKEINLAHFPGSQINILLPET
;
A
#
# COMPACT_ATOMS: atom_id res chain seq x y z
N MET A 1 3.26 11.51 -10.95
CA MET A 1 2.10 11.50 -10.05
C MET A 1 0.77 11.79 -10.74
N GLY A 2 0.61 12.91 -11.47
CA GLY A 2 -0.69 13.34 -12.03
C GLY A 2 -1.48 12.25 -12.77
N LYS A 3 -0.84 11.51 -13.69
CA LYS A 3 -1.49 10.44 -14.47
C LYS A 3 -2.06 9.29 -13.63
N VAL A 4 -1.40 8.90 -12.52
CA VAL A 4 -1.89 7.82 -11.64
C VAL A 4 -3.05 8.30 -10.80
N LYS A 5 -2.99 9.54 -10.30
CA LYS A 5 -4.08 10.19 -9.55
C LYS A 5 -5.34 10.33 -10.42
N GLU A 6 -5.21 10.85 -11.63
CA GLU A 6 -6.32 11.00 -12.57
C GLU A 6 -6.95 9.65 -12.92
N ARG A 7 -6.11 8.64 -13.23
CA ARG A 7 -6.59 7.29 -13.55
C ARG A 7 -7.22 6.59 -12.35
N ALA A 8 -6.70 6.81 -11.14
CA ALA A 8 -7.31 6.32 -9.91
C ALA A 8 -8.69 6.92 -9.67
N ASN A 9 -8.82 8.24 -9.79
CA ASN A 9 -10.11 8.91 -9.68
C ASN A 9 -11.11 8.34 -10.71
N ALA A 10 -10.72 8.31 -11.98
CA ALA A 10 -11.59 7.83 -13.06
C ALA A 10 -12.05 6.38 -12.87
N ILE A 11 -11.16 5.49 -12.43
CA ILE A 11 -11.52 4.07 -12.23
C ILE A 11 -12.40 3.90 -10.99
N LEU A 12 -12.04 4.53 -9.86
CA LEU A 12 -12.76 4.35 -8.60
C LEU A 12 -14.18 4.92 -8.69
N THR A 13 -14.35 6.10 -9.29
CA THR A 13 -15.68 6.73 -9.45
C THR A 13 -16.55 5.96 -10.43
N LYS A 14 -15.99 5.54 -11.58
CA LYS A 14 -16.78 4.93 -12.66
C LYS A 14 -17.10 3.44 -12.44
N HIS A 15 -16.27 2.73 -11.69
CA HIS A 15 -16.34 1.25 -11.64
C HIS A 15 -16.45 0.65 -10.24
N LEU A 16 -16.20 1.40 -9.17
CA LEU A 16 -16.36 0.88 -7.80
C LEU A 16 -17.48 1.55 -7.02
N HIS A 17 -18.08 2.64 -7.53
CA HIS A 17 -19.21 3.34 -6.91
C HIS A 17 -18.95 3.88 -5.50
N TYR A 18 -17.69 4.13 -5.14
CA TYR A 18 -17.32 4.76 -3.87
C TYR A 18 -17.72 6.25 -3.88
N ASP A 19 -17.98 6.81 -2.70
CA ASP A 19 -18.27 8.24 -2.57
C ASP A 19 -17.01 9.09 -2.85
N ASP A 20 -17.22 10.30 -3.38
CA ASP A 20 -16.13 11.19 -3.80
C ASP A 20 -15.19 11.56 -2.63
N LYS A 21 -15.70 11.64 -1.40
CA LYS A 21 -14.89 11.97 -0.23
C LYS A 21 -13.94 10.82 0.10
N ALA A 22 -14.41 9.58 0.05
CA ALA A 22 -13.59 8.39 0.19
C ALA A 22 -12.52 8.29 -0.91
N ILE A 23 -12.90 8.50 -2.17
CA ILE A 23 -11.97 8.48 -3.32
C ILE A 23 -10.87 9.54 -3.15
N ASN A 24 -11.23 10.77 -2.80
CA ASN A 24 -10.26 11.85 -2.63
C ASN A 24 -9.30 11.56 -1.47
N GLY A 25 -9.80 11.07 -0.33
CA GLY A 25 -8.97 10.68 0.80
C GLY A 25 -7.98 9.57 0.44
N PHE A 26 -8.43 8.56 -0.30
CA PHE A 26 -7.56 7.48 -0.76
C PHE A 26 -6.49 7.93 -1.75
N ILE A 27 -6.85 8.83 -2.69
CA ILE A 27 -5.90 9.39 -3.65
C ILE A 27 -4.79 10.19 -2.96
N VAL A 28 -5.12 10.95 -1.91
CA VAL A 28 -4.12 11.66 -1.10
C VAL A 28 -3.19 10.65 -0.43
N ALA A 29 -3.75 9.64 0.24
CA ALA A 29 -2.97 8.59 0.89
C ALA A 29 -2.05 7.83 -0.08
N LEU A 30 -2.55 7.49 -1.28
CA LEU A 30 -1.77 6.84 -2.34
C LEU A 30 -0.64 7.75 -2.84
N SER A 31 -0.88 9.06 -2.93
CA SER A 31 0.12 10.04 -3.35
C SER A 31 1.23 10.16 -2.31
N GLU A 32 0.90 10.13 -1.02
CA GLU A 32 1.88 10.06 0.08
C GLU A 32 2.73 8.78 0.03
N VAL A 33 2.11 7.62 -0.23
CA VAL A 33 2.86 6.36 -0.40
C VAL A 33 3.84 6.45 -1.58
N CYS A 34 3.44 7.03 -2.70
CA CYS A 34 4.33 7.21 -3.83
C CYS A 34 5.41 8.27 -3.55
N GLN A 35 5.12 9.28 -2.72
CA GLN A 35 6.09 10.28 -2.28
C GLN A 35 7.16 9.66 -1.35
N ASN A 36 6.80 8.69 -0.51
CA ASN A 36 7.77 7.94 0.30
C ASN A 36 8.85 7.28 -0.56
N ILE A 37 8.52 6.82 -1.78
CA ILE A 37 9.54 6.28 -2.69
C ILE A 37 10.55 7.36 -3.09
N ILE A 38 10.06 8.55 -3.46
CA ILE A 38 10.91 9.66 -3.88
C ILE A 38 11.84 10.09 -2.74
N GLU A 39 11.31 10.12 -1.51
CA GLU A 39 12.03 10.60 -0.34
C GLU A 39 12.99 9.57 0.28
N HIS A 40 12.67 8.28 0.18
CA HIS A 40 13.34 7.25 0.97
C HIS A 40 13.92 6.09 0.18
N SER A 41 13.54 5.88 -1.09
CA SER A 41 14.07 4.71 -1.82
C SER A 41 15.50 4.90 -2.31
N GLU A 42 15.99 6.14 -2.44
CA GLU A 42 17.25 6.47 -3.16
C GLU A 42 17.23 6.02 -4.64
N HIS A 43 16.05 5.67 -5.18
CA HIS A 43 15.88 5.13 -6.51
C HIS A 43 14.58 5.62 -7.19
N LYS A 44 14.38 5.23 -8.44
CA LYS A 44 13.10 5.46 -9.15
C LYS A 44 12.06 4.42 -8.74
N GLY A 45 10.80 4.86 -8.66
CA GLY A 45 9.64 4.00 -8.44
C GLY A 45 8.71 3.89 -9.63
N PHE A 46 7.82 2.91 -9.55
CA PHE A 46 6.75 2.65 -10.50
C PHE A 46 5.42 2.59 -9.75
N ALA A 47 4.39 3.16 -10.35
CA ALA A 47 3.02 3.07 -9.87
C ALA A 47 2.10 2.71 -11.03
N GLY A 48 1.21 1.74 -10.81
CA GLY A 48 0.29 1.24 -11.80
C GLY A 48 -1.09 0.99 -11.18
N ILE A 49 -2.12 1.20 -11.98
CA ILE A 49 -3.51 0.93 -11.60
C ILE A 49 -4.26 0.30 -12.77
N GLN A 50 -4.97 -0.78 -12.47
CA GLN A 50 -5.74 -1.52 -13.47
C GLN A 50 -7.01 -2.10 -12.87
N LYS A 51 -8.11 -2.00 -13.62
CA LYS A 51 -9.39 -2.63 -13.31
C LYS A 51 -9.43 -4.03 -13.91
N TYR A 52 -9.95 -4.98 -13.14
CA TYR A 52 -10.28 -6.35 -13.53
C TYR A 52 -11.73 -6.64 -13.16
N HIS A 53 -12.30 -7.70 -13.72
CA HIS A 53 -13.57 -8.25 -13.28
C HIS A 53 -13.31 -9.66 -12.75
N PHE A 54 -13.62 -9.89 -11.48
CA PHE A 54 -13.36 -11.14 -10.79
C PHE A 54 -14.61 -12.02 -10.88
N GLN A 55 -14.57 -13.00 -11.79
CA GLN A 55 -15.71 -13.90 -12.05
C GLN A 55 -16.19 -14.65 -10.79
N SER A 56 -15.27 -14.97 -9.86
CA SER A 56 -15.61 -15.67 -8.62
C SER A 56 -16.51 -14.86 -7.67
N MET A 57 -16.57 -13.54 -7.84
CA MET A 57 -17.40 -12.64 -7.04
C MET A 57 -18.42 -11.87 -7.87
N ASP A 58 -18.40 -12.01 -9.19
CA ASP A 58 -19.15 -11.18 -10.15
C ASP A 58 -19.00 -9.67 -9.89
N LYS A 59 -17.79 -9.23 -9.58
CA LYS A 59 -17.49 -7.84 -9.17
C LYS A 59 -16.27 -7.28 -9.88
N ASN A 60 -16.28 -5.97 -10.15
CA ASN A 60 -15.07 -5.26 -10.54
C ASN A 60 -14.10 -5.18 -9.35
N VAL A 61 -12.81 -5.37 -9.63
CA VAL A 61 -11.73 -5.23 -8.65
C VAL A 61 -10.64 -4.37 -9.26
N VAL A 62 -10.23 -3.34 -8.51
CA VAL A 62 -9.12 -2.47 -8.91
C VAL A 62 -7.87 -2.94 -8.21
N LYS A 63 -6.82 -3.21 -8.99
CA LYS A 63 -5.48 -3.51 -8.49
C LYS A 63 -4.59 -2.29 -8.67
N ILE A 64 -3.98 -1.85 -7.58
CA ILE A 64 -2.98 -0.78 -7.54
C ILE A 64 -1.67 -1.38 -7.05
N ALA A 65 -0.59 -1.08 -7.75
CA ALA A 65 0.75 -1.50 -7.38
C ALA A 65 1.67 -0.28 -7.35
N VAL A 66 2.41 -0.13 -6.25
CA VAL A 66 3.43 0.90 -6.06
C VAL A 66 4.70 0.18 -5.64
N MET A 67 5.80 0.40 -6.36
CA MET A 67 7.05 -0.30 -6.07
C MET A 67 8.29 0.51 -6.40
N ASP A 68 9.39 0.16 -5.75
CA ASP A 68 10.73 0.66 -6.00
C ASP A 68 11.76 -0.48 -5.85
N ILE A 69 13.00 -0.23 -6.25
CA ILE A 69 14.14 -1.14 -6.08
C ILE A 69 15.23 -0.51 -5.20
N GLY A 70 14.81 0.31 -4.24
CA GLY A 70 15.65 1.08 -3.36
C GLY A 70 16.15 0.34 -2.12
N ILE A 71 16.40 1.10 -1.06
CA ILE A 71 16.96 0.59 0.20
C ILE A 71 16.00 -0.27 1.03
N GLY A 72 14.69 -0.20 0.76
CA GLY A 72 13.66 -0.96 1.47
C GLY A 72 13.35 -0.44 2.88
N PHE A 73 12.32 -1.03 3.51
CA PHE A 73 11.78 -0.54 4.79
C PHE A 73 12.78 -0.66 5.93
N ARG A 74 13.51 -1.78 6.04
CA ARG A 74 14.42 -2.02 7.16
C ARG A 74 15.53 -0.97 7.23
N LYS A 75 16.21 -0.70 6.11
CA LYS A 75 17.29 0.29 6.06
C LYS A 75 16.76 1.72 6.17
N SER A 76 15.60 2.02 5.57
CA SER A 76 14.96 3.34 5.70
C SER A 76 14.59 3.67 7.15
N LEU A 77 14.13 2.67 7.92
CA LEU A 77 13.65 2.87 9.29
C LEU A 77 14.72 2.64 10.37
N SER A 78 15.85 2.01 10.06
CA SER A 78 16.87 1.64 11.05
C SER A 78 17.52 2.85 11.73
N GLN A 79 17.44 4.05 11.15
CA GLN A 79 17.91 5.27 11.78
C GLN A 79 17.05 5.71 12.97
N ARG A 80 15.77 5.32 12.99
CA ARG A 80 14.78 5.73 14.01
C ARG A 80 14.38 4.60 14.94
N PHE A 81 14.51 3.35 14.49
CA PHE A 81 14.06 2.18 15.22
C PHE A 81 15.11 1.07 15.20
N SER A 82 15.25 0.38 16.34
CA SER A 82 15.97 -0.90 16.39
C SER A 82 15.07 -1.99 15.82
N LEU A 83 15.46 -2.53 14.65
CA LEU A 83 14.69 -3.51 13.88
C LEU A 83 15.45 -4.83 13.75
N LYS A 84 14.84 -5.91 14.22
CA LYS A 84 15.39 -7.27 14.24
C LYS A 84 15.42 -7.89 12.84
N ASP A 85 14.34 -7.73 12.09
CA ASP A 85 14.15 -8.35 10.78
C ASP A 85 13.29 -7.47 9.85
N ASP A 86 13.16 -7.91 8.59
CA ASP A 86 12.39 -7.19 7.57
C ASP A 86 10.89 -7.20 7.87
N PHE A 87 10.38 -8.25 8.52
CA PHE A 87 8.96 -8.34 8.87
C PHE A 87 8.61 -7.27 9.92
N GLN A 88 9.43 -7.13 10.95
CA GLN A 88 9.28 -6.10 11.96
C GLN A 88 9.37 -4.71 11.35
N ALA A 89 10.22 -4.49 10.34
CA ALA A 89 10.28 -3.21 9.64
C ALA A 89 8.96 -2.86 8.94
N ILE A 90 8.35 -3.83 8.25
CA ILE A 90 7.07 -3.65 7.56
C ILE A 90 5.92 -3.42 8.56
N GLU A 91 5.87 -4.21 9.62
CA GLU A 91 4.88 -4.06 10.70
C GLU A 91 5.02 -2.68 11.37
N LYS A 92 6.25 -2.27 11.68
CA LYS A 92 6.53 -0.97 12.29
C LYS A 92 6.14 0.18 11.37
N ALA A 93 6.35 0.07 10.06
CA ALA A 93 5.89 1.07 9.09
C ALA A 93 4.37 1.24 9.08
N LEU A 94 3.62 0.14 9.10
CA LEU A 94 2.15 0.17 9.14
C LEU A 94 1.65 0.80 10.46
N LEU A 95 2.24 0.41 11.59
CA LEU A 95 1.84 0.88 12.91
C LEU A 95 2.26 2.33 13.18
N HIS A 96 3.48 2.75 12.77
CA HIS A 96 3.92 4.13 12.99
C HIS A 96 3.10 5.15 12.22
N GLY A 97 2.70 4.84 10.98
CA GLY A 97 1.81 5.72 10.24
C GLY A 97 0.45 5.91 10.91
N ALA A 98 0.03 4.96 11.76
CA ALA A 98 -1.23 5.00 12.48
C ALA A 98 -1.15 5.85 13.76
N SER A 99 0.05 6.10 14.29
CA SER A 99 0.24 6.98 15.44
C SER A 99 0.07 8.45 15.02
N ARG A 100 -0.97 9.11 15.53
CA ARG A 100 -1.25 10.53 15.29
C ARG A 100 -0.22 11.48 15.94
N TYR A 101 0.72 10.96 16.73
CA TYR A 101 1.60 11.74 17.61
C TYR A 101 3.08 11.77 17.17
N ALA A 102 3.44 11.17 16.03
CA ALA A 102 4.82 11.21 15.53
C ALA A 102 4.89 12.00 14.22
N ASP A 103 5.30 13.27 14.35
CA ASP A 103 5.57 14.28 13.31
C ASP A 103 4.36 14.79 12.49
N GLU A 104 4.15 16.11 12.53
CA GLU A 104 3.26 16.84 11.63
C GLU A 104 3.65 16.57 10.16
N GLY A 105 2.93 15.64 9.51
CA GLY A 105 2.94 15.45 8.07
C GLY A 105 3.77 14.28 7.50
N ARG A 106 4.35 13.38 8.32
CA ARG A 106 5.16 12.24 7.80
C ARG A 106 4.64 10.88 8.23
N GLY A 107 4.59 9.93 7.28
CA GLY A 107 4.25 8.53 7.55
C GLY A 107 2.76 8.18 7.59
N HIS A 108 1.84 9.16 7.50
CA HIS A 108 0.39 8.91 7.56
C HIS A 108 -0.17 8.16 6.35
N GLY A 109 0.44 8.29 5.18
CA GLY A 109 -0.09 7.76 3.91
C GLY A 109 -0.30 6.27 3.95
N LEU A 110 0.67 5.50 4.43
CA LEU A 110 0.56 4.04 4.44
C LEU A 110 -0.51 3.54 5.43
N ALA A 111 -0.64 4.20 6.59
CA ALA A 111 -1.70 3.87 7.54
C ALA A 111 -3.08 4.34 7.07
N ALA A 112 -3.16 5.47 6.37
CA ALA A 112 -4.39 5.93 5.72
C ALA A 112 -4.83 4.95 4.62
N VAL A 113 -3.90 4.46 3.79
CA VAL A 113 -4.15 3.36 2.85
C VAL A 113 -4.64 2.12 3.59
N SER A 114 -3.97 1.71 4.67
CA SER A 114 -4.37 0.54 5.45
C SER A 114 -5.80 0.67 6.02
N ARG A 115 -6.16 1.83 6.59
CA ARG A 115 -7.50 2.10 7.10
C ARG A 115 -8.54 2.08 5.98
N PHE A 116 -8.23 2.68 4.84
CA PHE A 116 -9.11 2.70 3.69
C PHE A 116 -9.36 1.29 3.15
N VAL A 117 -8.29 0.50 2.98
CA VAL A 117 -8.39 -0.89 2.54
C VAL A 117 -9.25 -1.69 3.51
N HIS A 118 -9.06 -1.53 4.82
CA HIS A 118 -9.88 -2.22 5.81
C HIS A 118 -11.37 -1.80 5.73
N GLN A 119 -11.65 -0.50 5.62
CA GLN A 119 -13.02 0.04 5.51
C GLN A 119 -13.80 -0.53 4.32
N TRP A 120 -13.12 -0.72 3.17
CA TRP A 120 -13.76 -1.18 1.93
C TRP A 120 -13.56 -2.68 1.69
N ASN A 121 -13.26 -3.44 2.75
CA ASN A 121 -13.01 -4.89 2.68
C ASN A 121 -12.01 -5.26 1.56
N GLY A 122 -10.99 -4.44 1.36
CA GLY A 122 -9.95 -4.63 0.37
C GLY A 122 -8.79 -5.48 0.88
N LYS A 123 -7.82 -5.74 0.01
CA LYS A 123 -6.56 -6.41 0.33
C LYS A 123 -5.39 -5.45 0.23
N LEU A 124 -4.49 -5.49 1.21
CA LEU A 124 -3.20 -4.80 1.18
C LEU A 124 -2.09 -5.85 1.34
N SER A 125 -1.04 -5.79 0.53
CA SER A 125 0.16 -6.61 0.69
C SER A 125 1.40 -5.76 0.52
N ILE A 126 2.31 -5.82 1.48
CA ILE A 126 3.59 -5.10 1.48
C ILE A 126 4.73 -6.10 1.55
N ARG A 127 5.67 -6.03 0.60
CA ARG A 127 6.88 -6.86 0.56
C ARG A 127 8.12 -5.98 0.55
N SER A 128 9.13 -6.34 1.33
CA SER A 128 10.45 -5.70 1.35
C SER A 128 11.47 -6.64 1.97
N GLY A 129 12.68 -6.68 1.42
CA GLY A 129 13.70 -7.63 1.86
C GLY A 129 13.20 -9.08 1.74
N THR A 130 13.24 -9.82 2.84
CA THR A 130 12.88 -11.24 2.91
C THR A 130 11.50 -11.50 3.49
N ALA A 131 10.68 -10.46 3.66
CA ALA A 131 9.37 -10.56 4.31
C ALA A 131 8.23 -9.93 3.51
N LYS A 132 7.03 -10.42 3.75
CA LYS A 132 5.78 -9.84 3.28
C LYS A 132 4.71 -9.90 4.37
N LEU A 133 3.97 -8.81 4.50
CA LEU A 133 2.82 -8.68 5.39
C LEU A 133 1.59 -8.31 4.57
N SER A 134 0.46 -8.96 4.83
CA SER A 134 -0.79 -8.72 4.12
C SER A 134 -1.98 -8.58 5.08
N ILE A 135 -2.89 -7.66 4.75
CA ILE A 135 -4.25 -7.60 5.26
C ILE A 135 -5.14 -8.27 4.21
N ILE A 136 -5.82 -9.35 4.58
CA ILE A 136 -6.54 -10.21 3.65
C ILE A 136 -8.03 -10.19 4.03
N PRO A 137 -8.93 -9.77 3.12
CA PRO A 137 -10.37 -9.85 3.34
C PRO A 137 -10.87 -11.28 3.07
N ASP A 138 -12.04 -11.62 3.59
CA ASP A 138 -12.62 -12.98 3.50
C ASP A 138 -12.76 -13.52 2.07
N TRP A 139 -12.95 -12.63 1.09
CA TRP A 139 -13.10 -13.02 -0.32
C TRP A 139 -11.77 -13.29 -1.03
N SER A 140 -10.63 -13.02 -0.39
CA SER A 140 -9.30 -13.22 -0.96
C SER A 140 -8.52 -14.30 -0.24
N TRP A 141 -7.54 -14.88 -0.95
CA TRP A 141 -6.68 -15.93 -0.43
C TRP A 141 -5.24 -15.44 -0.23
N GLY A 142 -4.49 -16.12 0.63
CA GLY A 142 -3.06 -15.88 0.87
C GLY A 142 -2.70 -15.97 2.34
N ASN A 143 -1.45 -15.66 2.65
CA ASN A 143 -0.93 -15.65 4.02
C ASN A 143 -0.79 -14.20 4.51
N GLU A 144 -1.22 -13.94 5.74
CA GLU A 144 -1.02 -12.64 6.38
C GLU A 144 0.48 -12.35 6.58
N LYS A 145 1.23 -13.37 7.00
CA LYS A 145 2.67 -13.28 7.25
C LYS A 145 3.44 -14.29 6.40
N GLU A 146 4.43 -13.79 5.67
CA GLU A 146 5.39 -14.61 4.94
C GLU A 146 6.82 -14.11 5.25
N ILE A 147 7.69 -15.02 5.68
CA ILE A 147 9.10 -14.75 6.04
C ILE A 147 10.02 -15.72 5.30
N ASN A 148 11.32 -15.46 5.30
CA ASN A 148 12.33 -16.25 4.56
C ASN A 148 12.06 -16.30 3.06
N LEU A 149 11.45 -15.26 2.50
CA LEU A 149 11.26 -15.11 1.07
C LEU A 149 12.58 -14.76 0.40
N ALA A 150 12.68 -15.05 -0.91
CA ALA A 150 13.77 -14.52 -1.72
C ALA A 150 13.87 -12.99 -1.54
N HIS A 151 15.09 -12.50 -1.33
CA HIS A 151 15.34 -11.10 -1.08
C HIS A 151 14.81 -10.23 -2.23
N PHE A 152 13.97 -9.26 -1.90
CA PHE A 152 13.47 -8.25 -2.82
C PHE A 152 14.06 -6.87 -2.43
N PRO A 153 14.83 -6.21 -3.32
CA PRO A 153 15.34 -4.87 -3.06
C PRO A 153 14.20 -3.84 -3.08
N GLY A 154 14.22 -2.84 -2.20
CA GLY A 154 13.19 -1.80 -2.15
C GLY A 154 11.90 -2.28 -1.52
N SER A 155 10.77 -1.78 -2.01
CA SER A 155 9.44 -2.13 -1.52
C SER A 155 8.44 -2.41 -2.63
N GLN A 156 7.48 -3.30 -2.35
CA GLN A 156 6.29 -3.51 -3.18
C GLN A 156 5.04 -3.36 -2.31
N ILE A 157 4.15 -2.47 -2.70
CA ILE A 157 2.86 -2.24 -2.06
C ILE A 157 1.79 -2.56 -3.09
N ASN A 158 0.96 -3.56 -2.79
CA ASN A 158 -0.15 -4.00 -3.63
C ASN A 158 -1.46 -3.77 -2.88
N ILE A 159 -2.42 -3.13 -3.54
CA ILE A 159 -3.74 -2.84 -3.02
C ILE A 159 -4.77 -3.42 -3.99
N LEU A 160 -5.76 -4.16 -3.46
CA LEU A 160 -6.94 -4.57 -4.21
C LEU A 160 -8.18 -3.99 -3.54
N LEU A 161 -9.04 -3.35 -4.33
CA LEU A 161 -10.28 -2.74 -3.88
C LEU A 161 -11.46 -3.32 -4.68
N PRO A 162 -12.44 -3.97 -4.03
CA PRO A 162 -13.60 -4.53 -4.71
C PRO A 162 -14.71 -3.49 -4.90
N GLU A 163 -15.55 -3.71 -5.90
CA GLU A 163 -16.80 -2.98 -6.09
C GLU A 163 -17.74 -3.22 -4.90
N THR A 164 -18.38 -2.15 -4.42
CA THR A 164 -19.37 -2.23 -3.33
C THR A 164 -20.63 -2.94 -3.77
#